data_AF-A0A3A5MP37-F1
#
_entry.id   AF-A0A3A5MP37-F1
#
_cell.length_a   1.000
_cell.length_b   1.000
_cell.length_c   1.000
_cell.angle_alpha   90.00
_cell.angle_beta   90.00
_cell.angle_gamma   90.00
#
_symmetry.space_group_name_H-M   'P 1'
#
loop_
_entity.id
_entity.type
_entity.pdbx_description
1 polymer ?
#
loop_
_entity_poly.entity_id
_entity_poly.type
_entity_poly.pdbx_seq_one_letter_code
_entity_poly.pdbx_strand_id
1 'polypeptide(L)'
;MEPAVTPSDLAQIAVIGGSGLYQLFAPDESTVHEIATPYGSASVTIGQRAGRRVAFLPRHGTGHSVAPHLINYRANIWALASLGVKAIISSAAVGGVNPEYPPGMLVVTDQFIDRTSGRPDTFYDRGSVQHLSAADPFDPMLRRVAVEALEALGELFAPTGTVVIIQGPRFSTRAESLWFRAAGADIVNMTQYPEVVLASELNMGTVNLSFVTDADAGLSPLEPDPGAETAAAPADSATDAVTADLVFRRLREAQPRILAAIDGILRALPQSFAPRPLIAPEQVRAVLEREVQHHPGFELPPLNPPTSQAHGDTASVQR
;
A
#
# COMPACT_ATOMS: atom_id res chain seq x y z
N MET A 1 16.51 -28.46 -5.16
CA MET A 1 16.06 -27.62 -6.29
C MET A 1 14.58 -27.39 -6.08
N GLU A 2 14.18 -26.20 -5.67
CA GLU A 2 12.78 -25.81 -5.78
C GLU A 2 12.37 -25.86 -7.26
N PRO A 3 11.11 -26.22 -7.57
CA PRO A 3 10.66 -26.25 -8.95
C PRO A 3 10.79 -24.84 -9.53
N ALA A 4 11.32 -24.77 -10.75
CA ALA A 4 11.37 -23.51 -11.51
C ALA A 4 9.94 -22.95 -11.63
N VAL A 5 9.81 -21.61 -11.54
CA VAL A 5 8.57 -20.86 -11.78
C VAL A 5 7.91 -21.39 -13.05
N THR A 6 6.74 -22.00 -12.89
CA THR A 6 5.95 -22.54 -13.99
C THR A 6 5.11 -21.44 -14.62
N PRO A 7 4.59 -21.60 -15.85
CA PRO A 7 3.68 -20.59 -16.44
C PRO A 7 2.42 -20.31 -15.60
N SER A 8 2.02 -21.24 -14.72
CA SER A 8 0.96 -21.04 -13.73
C SER A 8 1.36 -20.12 -12.56
N ASP A 9 2.64 -19.85 -12.39
CA ASP A 9 3.12 -18.99 -11.31
C ASP A 9 3.28 -17.54 -11.78
N LEU A 10 2.91 -17.24 -13.03
CA LEU A 10 3.03 -15.90 -13.61
C LEU A 10 1.70 -15.15 -13.61
N ALA A 11 1.76 -13.83 -13.40
CA ALA A 11 0.62 -12.91 -13.55
C ALA A 11 1.10 -11.55 -14.06
N GLN A 12 0.41 -10.98 -15.06
CA GLN A 12 0.77 -9.67 -15.61
C GLN A 12 0.17 -8.48 -14.84
N ILE A 13 -0.79 -8.76 -13.96
CA ILE A 13 -1.48 -7.75 -13.15
C ILE A 13 -1.36 -8.15 -11.69
N ALA A 14 -1.06 -7.18 -10.84
CA ALA A 14 -1.13 -7.33 -9.40
C ALA A 14 -2.15 -6.38 -8.78
N VAL A 15 -2.75 -6.82 -7.69
CA VAL A 15 -3.47 -5.98 -6.74
C VAL A 15 -2.69 -5.97 -5.43
N ILE A 16 -2.29 -4.78 -4.97
CA ILE A 16 -1.67 -4.63 -3.65
C ILE A 16 -2.74 -4.15 -2.68
N GLY A 17 -3.11 -5.00 -1.73
CA GLY A 17 -4.16 -4.73 -0.75
C GLY A 17 -3.66 -3.95 0.45
N GLY A 18 -4.24 -2.79 0.72
CA GLY A 18 -4.03 -2.04 1.97
C GLY A 18 -4.89 -2.56 3.14
N SER A 19 -4.98 -1.75 4.19
CA SER A 19 -5.93 -1.99 5.28
C SER A 19 -7.33 -2.28 4.74
N GLY A 20 -7.99 -3.32 5.27
CA GLY A 20 -9.33 -3.73 4.86
C GLY A 20 -9.40 -4.62 3.61
N LEU A 21 -8.30 -4.83 2.89
CA LEU A 21 -8.21 -5.78 1.77
C LEU A 21 -7.06 -6.77 2.01
N TYR A 22 -7.35 -7.84 2.75
CA TYR A 22 -6.37 -8.88 3.12
C TYR A 22 -6.51 -10.17 2.33
N GLN A 23 -7.59 -10.30 1.56
CA GLN A 23 -7.89 -11.46 0.73
C GLN A 23 -8.66 -10.99 -0.50
N LEU A 24 -8.23 -11.45 -1.67
CA LEU A 24 -8.86 -11.10 -2.95
C LEU A 24 -9.61 -12.26 -3.60
N PHE A 25 -9.22 -13.50 -3.29
CA PHE A 25 -9.77 -14.72 -3.88
C PHE A 25 -10.33 -15.65 -2.80
N ALA A 26 -11.27 -16.51 -3.17
CA ALA A 26 -11.62 -17.64 -2.32
C ALA A 26 -10.41 -18.58 -2.16
N PRO A 27 -10.20 -19.21 -0.98
CA PRO A 27 -9.02 -20.05 -0.74
C PRO A 27 -8.86 -21.23 -1.71
N ASP A 28 -9.97 -21.76 -2.21
CA ASP A 28 -10.04 -22.87 -3.16
C ASP A 28 -9.83 -22.46 -4.63
N GLU A 29 -9.81 -21.16 -4.92
CA GLU A 29 -9.66 -20.60 -6.27
C GLU A 29 -8.30 -19.90 -6.50
N SER A 30 -7.34 -20.11 -5.58
CA SER A 30 -6.04 -19.44 -5.64
C SER A 30 -4.90 -20.29 -5.08
N THR A 31 -3.67 -19.88 -5.37
CA THR A 31 -2.45 -20.52 -4.90
C THR A 31 -1.55 -19.48 -4.24
N VAL A 32 -1.02 -19.80 -3.06
CA VAL A 32 -0.08 -18.94 -2.35
C VAL A 32 1.34 -19.34 -2.74
N HIS A 33 2.15 -18.34 -3.10
CA HIS A 33 3.56 -18.47 -3.44
C HIS A 33 4.41 -17.66 -2.47
N GLU A 34 5.33 -18.33 -1.78
CA GLU A 34 6.36 -17.66 -0.99
C GLU A 34 7.57 -17.38 -1.88
N ILE A 35 7.78 -16.12 -2.22
CA ILE A 35 8.85 -15.71 -3.13
C ILE A 35 10.05 -15.24 -2.31
N ALA A 36 11.15 -15.98 -2.40
CA ALA A 36 12.43 -15.54 -1.87
C ALA A 36 13.02 -14.45 -2.79
N THR A 37 13.54 -13.38 -2.19
CA THR A 37 14.09 -12.21 -2.89
C THR A 37 15.46 -11.84 -2.31
N PRO A 38 16.27 -11.01 -3.01
CA PRO A 38 17.51 -10.47 -2.45
C PRO A 38 17.32 -9.58 -1.21
N TYR A 39 16.07 -9.27 -0.84
CA TYR A 39 15.72 -8.35 0.25
C TYR A 39 14.97 -9.03 1.39
N GLY A 40 14.76 -10.36 1.35
CA GLY A 40 13.88 -11.10 2.27
C GLY A 40 12.87 -11.94 1.48
N SER A 41 11.70 -12.22 2.04
CA SER A 41 10.61 -12.93 1.34
C SER A 41 9.36 -12.07 1.19
N ALA A 42 8.51 -12.44 0.23
CA ALA A 42 7.17 -11.89 0.06
C ALA A 42 6.18 -13.01 -0.29
N SER A 43 5.02 -12.99 0.35
CA SER A 43 3.92 -13.92 0.08
C SER A 43 2.97 -13.32 -0.95
N VAL A 44 2.74 -14.03 -2.06
CA VAL A 44 1.90 -13.58 -3.17
C VAL A 44 0.86 -14.65 -3.48
N THR A 45 -0.41 -14.28 -3.49
CA THR A 45 -1.49 -15.19 -3.87
C THR A 45 -1.86 -14.97 -5.34
N ILE A 46 -1.85 -16.01 -6.16
CA ILE A 46 -2.25 -15.94 -7.58
C ILE A 46 -3.60 -16.63 -7.75
N GLY A 47 -4.54 -15.95 -8.42
CA GLY A 47 -5.88 -16.48 -8.67
C GLY A 47 -6.55 -15.81 -9.87
N GLN A 48 -7.77 -16.25 -10.17
CA GLN A 48 -8.62 -15.64 -11.19
C GLN A 48 -9.59 -14.65 -10.54
N ARG A 49 -9.65 -13.42 -11.06
CA ARG A 49 -10.66 -12.43 -10.65
C ARG A 49 -11.06 -11.56 -11.82
N ALA A 50 -12.37 -11.34 -11.95
CA ALA A 50 -12.95 -10.53 -13.03
C ALA A 50 -12.48 -10.95 -14.45
N GLY A 51 -12.27 -12.26 -14.66
CA GLY A 51 -11.80 -12.82 -15.93
C GLY A 51 -10.30 -12.66 -16.19
N ARG A 52 -9.52 -12.21 -15.19
CA ARG A 52 -8.06 -12.00 -15.29
C ARG A 52 -7.31 -12.88 -14.30
N ARG A 53 -6.11 -13.30 -14.69
CA ARG A 53 -5.12 -13.87 -13.77
C ARG A 53 -4.43 -12.74 -13.02
N VAL A 54 -4.51 -12.74 -11.71
CA VAL A 54 -4.07 -11.63 -10.85
C VAL A 54 -3.18 -12.16 -9.73
N ALA A 55 -2.06 -11.48 -9.50
CA ALA A 55 -1.28 -11.62 -8.28
C ALA A 55 -1.84 -10.70 -7.20
N PHE A 56 -1.98 -11.18 -5.98
CA PHE A 56 -2.45 -10.40 -4.85
C PHE A 56 -1.38 -10.39 -3.76
N LEU A 57 -1.05 -9.19 -3.29
CA LEU A 57 -0.08 -8.97 -2.23
C LEU A 57 -0.74 -8.16 -1.10
N PRO A 58 -1.00 -8.76 0.08
CA PRO A 58 -1.50 -8.01 1.24
C PRO A 58 -0.35 -7.21 1.86
N ARG A 59 -0.39 -5.89 1.73
CA ARG A 59 0.71 -4.99 2.11
C ARG A 59 1.14 -5.14 3.58
N HIS A 60 0.19 -5.38 4.46
CA HIS A 60 0.40 -5.50 5.91
C HIS A 60 0.53 -6.96 6.38
N GLY A 61 0.71 -7.90 5.45
CA GLY A 61 0.65 -9.33 5.72
C GLY A 61 -0.73 -9.83 6.15
N THR A 62 -0.84 -11.13 6.40
CA THR A 62 -2.06 -11.74 6.92
C THR A 62 -2.36 -11.21 8.32
N GLY A 63 -3.60 -10.78 8.54
CA GLY A 63 -4.05 -10.27 9.84
C GLY A 63 -3.54 -8.87 10.20
N HIS A 64 -3.03 -8.09 9.24
CA HIS A 64 -2.54 -6.72 9.47
C HIS A 64 -1.37 -6.67 10.48
N SER A 65 -0.44 -7.61 10.37
CA SER A 65 0.65 -7.82 11.34
C SER A 65 1.86 -6.92 11.14
N VAL A 66 1.99 -6.24 9.99
CA VAL A 66 3.15 -5.42 9.65
C VAL A 66 2.79 -3.94 9.58
N ALA A 67 3.40 -3.13 10.46
CA ALA A 67 3.22 -1.68 10.47
C ALA A 67 3.84 -1.01 9.23
N PRO A 68 3.34 0.16 8.78
CA PRO A 68 3.77 0.79 7.52
C PRO A 68 5.28 0.98 7.33
N HIS A 69 6.01 1.33 8.39
CA HIS A 69 7.45 1.57 8.38
C HIS A 69 8.30 0.29 8.43
N LEU A 70 7.68 -0.87 8.70
CA LEU A 70 8.32 -2.18 8.73
C LEU A 70 8.04 -3.03 7.48
N ILE A 71 7.18 -2.53 6.58
CA ILE A 71 6.89 -3.23 5.32
C ILE A 71 8.18 -3.34 4.50
N ASN A 72 8.46 -4.55 4.03
CA ASN A 72 9.56 -4.80 3.13
C ASN A 72 9.16 -4.50 1.67
N TYR A 73 9.06 -3.21 1.34
CA TYR A 73 8.62 -2.75 0.02
C TYR A 73 9.49 -3.29 -1.12
N ARG A 74 10.80 -3.41 -0.91
CA ARG A 74 11.73 -3.97 -1.89
C ARG A 74 11.45 -5.45 -2.18
N ALA A 75 11.26 -6.27 -1.14
CA ALA A 75 10.89 -7.68 -1.34
C ALA A 75 9.53 -7.80 -2.06
N ASN A 76 8.53 -7.03 -1.64
CA ASN A 76 7.19 -7.06 -2.23
C ASN A 76 7.22 -6.73 -3.73
N ILE A 77 7.82 -5.60 -4.10
CA ILE A 77 7.85 -5.14 -5.48
C ILE A 77 8.74 -6.01 -6.35
N TRP A 78 9.89 -6.45 -5.85
CA TRP A 78 10.77 -7.36 -6.58
C TRP A 78 10.08 -8.70 -6.85
N ALA A 79 9.36 -9.25 -5.86
CA ALA A 79 8.60 -10.50 -6.02
C ALA A 79 7.54 -10.37 -7.13
N LEU A 80 6.74 -9.30 -7.12
CA LEU A 80 5.77 -9.05 -8.19
C LEU A 80 6.43 -8.95 -9.57
N ALA A 81 7.55 -8.22 -9.69
CA ALA A 81 8.29 -8.12 -10.95
C ALA A 81 8.82 -9.49 -11.42
N SER A 82 9.31 -10.32 -10.50
CA SER A 82 9.81 -11.68 -10.80
C SER A 82 8.70 -12.61 -11.32
N LEU A 83 7.44 -12.37 -10.94
CA LEU A 83 6.25 -13.08 -11.42
C LEU A 83 5.70 -12.52 -12.75
N GLY A 84 6.39 -11.56 -13.36
CA GLY A 84 6.03 -10.97 -14.66
C GLY A 84 4.95 -9.88 -14.60
N VAL A 85 4.69 -9.32 -13.41
CA VAL A 85 3.73 -8.22 -13.24
C VAL A 85 4.18 -7.00 -14.04
N LYS A 86 3.21 -6.35 -14.68
CA LYS A 86 3.39 -5.12 -15.45
C LYS A 86 2.48 -4.00 -14.98
N ALA A 87 1.27 -4.34 -14.50
CA ALA A 87 0.28 -3.40 -13.99
C ALA A 87 0.01 -3.68 -12.52
N ILE A 88 0.03 -2.64 -11.69
CA ILE A 88 -0.31 -2.70 -10.27
C ILE A 88 -1.55 -1.83 -10.02
N ILE A 89 -2.55 -2.42 -9.40
CA ILE A 89 -3.69 -1.71 -8.80
C ILE A 89 -3.47 -1.73 -7.28
N SER A 90 -3.00 -0.61 -6.73
CA SER A 90 -2.81 -0.47 -5.29
C SER A 90 -4.09 0.07 -4.64
N SER A 91 -4.54 -0.54 -3.55
CA SER A 91 -5.56 0.06 -2.67
C SER A 91 -4.93 0.65 -1.41
N ALA A 92 -5.46 1.78 -0.93
CA ALA A 92 -5.01 2.42 0.29
C ALA A 92 -6.17 3.05 1.07
N ALA A 93 -6.12 2.96 2.40
CA ALA A 93 -6.91 3.80 3.29
C ALA A 93 -6.18 5.13 3.47
N VAL A 94 -6.91 6.25 3.42
CA VAL A 94 -6.34 7.60 3.54
C VAL A 94 -7.22 8.49 4.40
N GLY A 95 -6.62 9.46 5.09
CA GLY A 95 -7.35 10.57 5.71
C GLY A 95 -7.48 11.73 4.73
N GLY A 96 -8.62 12.41 4.69
CA GLY A 96 -8.82 13.65 3.94
C GLY A 96 -8.31 14.84 4.74
N VAL A 97 -7.22 15.47 4.29
CA VAL A 97 -6.73 16.72 4.90
C VAL A 97 -7.38 17.95 4.26
N ASN A 98 -7.86 17.80 3.03
CA ASN A 98 -8.66 18.79 2.30
C ASN A 98 -10.17 18.48 2.44
N PRO A 99 -11.02 19.44 2.84
CA PRO A 99 -12.47 19.24 2.97
C PRO A 99 -13.18 18.73 1.71
N GLU A 100 -12.63 18.97 0.52
CA GLU A 100 -13.18 18.48 -0.76
C GLU A 100 -13.03 16.96 -0.94
N TYR A 101 -12.26 16.32 -0.05
CA TYR A 101 -12.01 14.88 -0.02
C TYR A 101 -12.61 14.26 1.26
N PRO A 102 -13.94 14.22 1.40
CA PRO A 102 -14.60 13.74 2.61
C PRO A 102 -14.54 12.21 2.75
N PRO A 103 -14.69 11.68 3.98
CA PRO A 103 -14.82 10.24 4.21
C PRO A 103 -15.90 9.58 3.34
N GLY A 104 -15.59 8.41 2.79
CA GLY A 104 -16.48 7.67 1.89
C GLY A 104 -16.20 7.87 0.40
N MET A 105 -15.35 8.85 0.05
CA MET A 105 -14.93 9.14 -1.32
C MET A 105 -13.79 8.21 -1.76
N LEU A 106 -13.85 7.76 -3.02
CA LEU A 106 -12.72 7.13 -3.72
C LEU A 106 -11.88 8.20 -4.41
N VAL A 107 -10.57 7.99 -4.49
CA VAL A 107 -9.62 8.92 -5.12
C VAL A 107 -8.67 8.13 -6.01
N VAL A 108 -8.53 8.56 -7.26
CA VAL A 108 -7.50 8.06 -8.18
C VAL A 108 -6.26 8.94 -8.03
N THR A 109 -5.41 8.61 -7.06
CA THR A 109 -4.21 9.41 -6.71
C THR A 109 -3.29 9.60 -7.90
N ASP A 110 -2.74 10.81 -8.05
CA ASP A 110 -1.90 11.20 -9.19
C ASP A 110 -0.56 11.82 -8.80
N GLN A 111 -0.43 12.31 -7.57
CA GLN A 111 0.80 12.90 -7.03
C GLN A 111 1.04 12.47 -5.59
N PHE A 112 2.30 12.61 -5.13
CA PHE A 112 2.63 12.40 -3.73
C PHE A 112 3.64 13.41 -3.18
N ILE A 113 3.60 13.62 -1.86
CA ILE A 113 4.59 14.33 -1.06
C ILE A 113 5.17 13.34 -0.05
N ASP A 114 6.47 13.04 -0.14
CA ASP A 114 7.12 12.13 0.78
C ASP A 114 7.53 12.83 2.09
N ARG A 115 7.07 12.27 3.22
CA ARG A 115 7.41 12.66 4.59
C ARG A 115 7.88 11.46 5.41
N THR A 116 8.32 10.42 4.74
CA THR A 116 8.87 9.20 5.35
C THR A 116 10.36 9.36 5.63
N SER A 117 10.93 8.41 6.37
CA SER A 117 12.37 8.41 6.66
C SER A 117 12.88 6.99 6.90
N GLY A 118 14.11 6.70 6.45
CA GLY A 118 14.80 5.44 6.75
C GLY A 118 14.22 4.19 6.06
N ARG A 119 13.27 4.36 5.14
CA ARG A 119 12.76 3.26 4.30
C ARG A 119 13.75 3.02 3.17
N PRO A 120 14.19 1.77 2.91
CA PRO A 120 14.93 1.47 1.68
C PRO A 120 14.01 1.70 0.47
N ASP A 121 14.33 2.72 -0.32
CA ASP A 121 13.44 3.34 -1.30
C ASP A 121 13.94 3.23 -2.76
N THR A 122 15.06 2.53 -2.98
CA THR A 122 15.61 2.24 -4.29
C THR A 122 16.17 0.82 -4.38
N PHE A 123 16.12 0.25 -5.58
CA PHE A 123 16.89 -0.92 -5.96
C PHE A 123 18.28 -0.57 -6.47
N TYR A 124 18.56 0.66 -6.90
CA TYR A 124 19.84 1.04 -7.50
C TYR A 124 20.85 1.49 -6.44
N ASP A 125 21.05 0.64 -5.44
CA ASP A 125 21.94 0.81 -4.28
C ASP A 125 23.28 0.06 -4.42
N ARG A 126 23.49 -0.66 -5.54
CA ARG A 126 24.65 -1.53 -5.78
C ARG A 126 25.14 -1.42 -7.22
N GLY A 127 26.34 -0.84 -7.42
CA GLY A 127 27.09 -0.90 -8.69
C GLY A 127 26.51 -0.11 -9.87
N SER A 128 25.30 0.44 -9.75
CA SER A 128 24.66 1.29 -10.75
C SER A 128 23.82 2.34 -10.03
N VAL A 129 23.90 3.59 -10.48
CA VAL A 129 23.06 4.70 -10.00
C VAL A 129 22.08 5.04 -11.11
N GLN A 130 20.80 4.96 -10.82
CA GLN A 130 19.73 5.32 -11.74
C GLN A 130 18.90 6.45 -11.14
N HIS A 131 18.59 7.46 -11.95
CA HIS A 131 17.75 8.59 -11.54
C HIS A 131 16.38 8.46 -12.21
N LEU A 132 15.42 7.88 -11.49
CA LEU A 132 14.05 7.75 -11.96
C LEU A 132 13.39 9.15 -12.08
N SER A 133 12.75 9.42 -13.21
CA SER A 133 11.86 10.59 -13.32
C SER A 133 10.56 10.33 -12.58
N ALA A 134 10.38 10.97 -11.42
CA ALA A 134 9.19 10.83 -10.57
C ALA A 134 8.16 11.96 -10.76
N ALA A 135 8.30 12.79 -11.82
CA ALA A 135 7.42 13.93 -12.06
C ALA A 135 5.94 13.52 -12.15
N ASP A 136 5.66 12.37 -12.77
CA ASP A 136 4.35 11.74 -12.86
C ASP A 136 4.45 10.30 -12.35
N PRO A 137 4.28 10.05 -11.04
CA PRO A 137 4.65 8.78 -10.41
C PRO A 137 3.69 7.64 -10.73
N PHE A 138 2.43 7.94 -11.04
CA PHE A 138 1.43 6.95 -11.40
C PHE A 138 1.30 6.82 -12.92
N ASP A 139 0.95 5.62 -13.40
CA ASP A 139 0.86 5.35 -14.83
C ASP A 139 -0.38 6.03 -15.44
N PRO A 140 -0.22 6.90 -16.46
CA PRO A 140 -1.32 7.69 -16.99
C PRO A 140 -2.39 6.83 -17.69
N MET A 141 -1.99 5.68 -18.28
CA MET A 141 -2.93 4.77 -18.94
C MET A 141 -3.76 4.04 -17.88
N LEU A 142 -3.12 3.48 -16.85
CA LEU A 142 -3.82 2.82 -15.75
C LEU A 142 -4.74 3.78 -15.00
N ARG A 143 -4.31 5.03 -14.79
CA ARG A 143 -5.17 6.08 -14.21
C ARG A 143 -6.39 6.35 -15.06
N ARG A 144 -6.24 6.52 -16.37
CA ARG A 144 -7.37 6.72 -17.29
C ARG A 144 -8.35 5.54 -17.22
N VAL A 145 -7.84 4.30 -17.27
CA VAL A 145 -8.68 3.08 -17.13
C VAL A 145 -9.42 3.07 -15.80
N ALA A 146 -8.80 3.52 -14.70
CA ALA A 146 -9.45 3.61 -13.40
C ALA A 146 -10.56 4.66 -13.35
N VAL A 147 -10.32 5.85 -13.90
CA VAL A 147 -11.34 6.90 -14.01
C VAL A 147 -12.54 6.40 -14.81
N GLU A 148 -12.31 5.87 -16.02
CA GLU A 148 -13.38 5.34 -16.88
C GLU A 148 -14.16 4.19 -16.21
N ALA A 149 -13.47 3.31 -15.47
CA ALA A 149 -14.12 2.22 -14.74
C ALA A 149 -15.01 2.72 -13.59
N LEU A 150 -14.56 3.74 -12.84
CA LEU A 150 -15.35 4.34 -11.75
C LEU A 150 -16.56 5.12 -12.29
N GLU A 151 -16.40 5.84 -13.40
CA GLU A 151 -17.51 6.50 -14.11
C GLU A 151 -18.56 5.50 -14.57
N ALA A 152 -18.14 4.37 -15.17
CA ALA A 152 -19.05 3.32 -15.61
C ALA A 152 -19.81 2.63 -14.46
N LEU A 153 -19.23 2.63 -13.25
CA LEU A 153 -19.89 2.14 -12.04
C LEU A 153 -20.84 3.17 -11.41
N GLY A 154 -20.82 4.43 -11.87
CA GLY A 154 -21.55 5.52 -11.24
C GLY A 154 -21.05 5.87 -9.84
N GLU A 155 -19.78 5.57 -9.53
CA GLU A 155 -19.18 5.86 -8.23
C GLU A 155 -18.96 7.36 -8.03
N LEU A 156 -19.06 7.81 -6.78
CA LEU A 156 -18.61 9.15 -6.39
C LEU A 156 -17.11 9.10 -6.07
N PHE A 157 -16.29 9.77 -6.88
CA PHE A 157 -14.84 9.77 -6.74
C PHE A 157 -14.20 11.08 -7.18
N ALA A 158 -12.95 11.30 -6.75
CA ALA A 158 -12.07 12.33 -7.28
C ALA A 158 -11.06 11.71 -8.28
N PRO A 159 -10.94 12.26 -9.51
CA PRO A 159 -10.04 11.70 -10.53
C PRO A 159 -8.56 12.00 -10.26
N THR A 160 -8.27 12.91 -9.33
CA THR A 160 -6.92 13.35 -8.92
C THR A 160 -6.90 13.59 -7.41
N GLY A 161 -5.70 13.54 -6.83
CA GLY A 161 -5.48 13.88 -5.43
C GLY A 161 -4.02 13.68 -5.07
N THR A 162 -3.41 14.70 -4.46
CA THR A 162 -2.03 14.63 -3.96
C THR A 162 -2.01 14.01 -2.58
N VAL A 163 -1.31 12.89 -2.42
CA VAL A 163 -1.16 12.23 -1.11
C VAL A 163 0.10 12.68 -0.40
N VAL A 164 0.00 13.14 0.85
CA VAL A 164 1.17 13.20 1.74
C VAL A 164 1.37 11.86 2.43
N ILE A 165 2.60 11.35 2.39
CA ILE A 165 2.93 10.01 2.88
C ILE A 165 3.78 10.17 4.12
N ILE A 166 3.18 9.99 5.30
CA ILE A 166 3.86 10.14 6.58
C ILE A 166 4.46 8.81 7.05
N GLN A 167 5.41 8.90 7.98
CA GLN A 167 6.12 7.71 8.47
C GLN A 167 5.21 6.72 9.22
N GLY A 168 4.25 7.23 10.02
CA GLY A 168 3.52 6.42 10.99
C GLY A 168 4.40 5.87 12.12
N PRO A 169 3.88 4.99 13.00
CA PRO A 169 2.52 4.46 13.00
C PRO A 169 1.49 5.39 13.67
N ARG A 170 1.93 6.47 14.32
CA ARG A 170 1.00 7.48 14.85
C ARG A 170 0.30 8.22 13.71
N PHE A 171 -0.93 8.64 13.96
CA PHE A 171 -1.60 9.64 13.13
C PHE A 171 -0.95 11.03 13.31
N SER A 172 -1.34 11.94 12.43
CA SER A 172 -0.87 13.32 12.43
C SER A 172 -1.35 14.06 13.67
N THR A 173 -0.56 15.00 14.15
CA THR A 173 -1.05 16.09 14.99
C THR A 173 -1.87 17.07 14.15
N ARG A 174 -2.71 17.90 14.79
CA ARG A 174 -3.48 18.94 14.09
C ARG A 174 -2.59 19.94 13.33
N ALA A 175 -1.44 20.30 13.90
CA ALA A 175 -0.47 21.20 13.26
C ALA A 175 0.13 20.59 11.99
N GLU A 176 0.47 19.30 12.01
CA GLU A 176 0.93 18.57 10.83
C GLU A 176 -0.15 18.51 9.75
N SER A 177 -1.39 18.19 10.12
CA SER A 177 -2.54 18.16 9.21
C SER A 177 -2.75 19.48 8.48
N LEU A 178 -2.74 20.59 9.23
CA LEU A 178 -2.85 21.95 8.68
C LEU A 178 -1.68 22.28 7.74
N TRP A 179 -0.46 21.87 8.11
CA TRP A 179 0.71 22.07 7.27
C TRP A 179 0.65 21.27 5.97
N PHE A 180 0.22 20.01 6.02
CA PHE A 180 0.06 19.18 4.82
C PHE A 180 -0.93 19.78 3.83
N ARG A 181 -2.09 20.24 4.33
CA ARG A 181 -3.06 20.96 3.50
C ARG A 181 -2.46 22.22 2.89
N ALA A 182 -1.74 23.03 3.68
CA ALA A 182 -1.08 24.24 3.19
C ALA A 182 0.03 23.95 2.17
N ALA A 183 0.63 22.75 2.23
CA ALA A 183 1.62 22.27 1.27
C ALA A 183 1.00 21.69 -0.01
N GLY A 184 -0.33 21.70 -0.14
CA GLY A 184 -1.04 21.21 -1.32
C GLY A 184 -1.37 19.72 -1.29
N ALA A 185 -1.31 19.05 -0.13
CA ALA A 185 -1.84 17.70 0.00
C ALA A 185 -3.36 17.71 0.13
N ASP A 186 -4.00 16.73 -0.50
CA ASP A 186 -5.44 16.51 -0.44
C ASP A 186 -5.80 15.42 0.57
N ILE A 187 -4.98 14.36 0.58
CA ILE A 187 -5.14 13.17 1.39
C ILE A 187 -3.83 12.80 2.07
N VAL A 188 -3.88 12.05 3.18
CA VAL A 188 -2.73 11.56 3.94
C VAL A 188 -2.76 10.05 4.07
N ASN A 189 -1.60 9.41 3.90
CA ASN A 189 -1.44 7.98 4.10
C ASN A 189 -0.05 7.62 4.65
N MET A 190 0.27 6.32 4.74
CA MET A 190 1.56 5.86 5.26
C MET A 190 2.33 4.91 4.32
N THR A 191 1.79 4.55 3.15
CA THR A 191 2.22 3.33 2.42
C THR A 191 2.45 3.47 0.93
N GLN A 192 2.05 4.57 0.29
CA GLN A 192 2.17 4.69 -1.17
C GLN A 192 3.61 4.88 -1.65
N TYR A 193 4.50 5.31 -0.74
CA TYR A 193 5.93 5.46 -0.96
C TYR A 193 6.68 4.60 0.07
N PRO A 194 7.76 3.88 -0.32
CA PRO A 194 8.39 3.88 -1.65
C PRO A 194 7.76 2.92 -2.67
N GLU A 195 6.57 2.37 -2.41
CA GLU A 195 5.94 1.35 -3.27
C GLU A 195 5.84 1.73 -4.75
N VAL A 196 5.29 2.92 -5.06
CA VAL A 196 5.10 3.40 -6.44
C VAL A 196 6.43 3.66 -7.15
N VAL A 197 7.44 4.12 -6.41
CA VAL A 197 8.77 4.44 -6.94
C VAL A 197 9.53 3.15 -7.25
N LEU A 198 9.54 2.19 -6.32
CA LEU A 198 10.15 0.88 -6.54
C LEU A 198 9.49 0.14 -7.72
N ALA A 199 8.16 0.22 -7.85
CA ALA A 199 7.46 -0.37 -8.99
C ALA A 199 7.91 0.25 -10.32
N SER A 200 8.03 1.58 -10.34
CA SER A 200 8.51 2.33 -11.50
C SER A 200 9.96 2.03 -11.85
N GLU A 201 10.83 1.82 -10.86
CA GLU A 201 12.23 1.42 -11.04
C GLU A 201 12.39 0.06 -11.75
N LEU A 202 11.38 -0.81 -11.65
CA LEU A 202 11.30 -2.10 -12.35
C LEU A 202 10.39 -2.06 -13.58
N ASN A 203 10.06 -0.86 -14.08
CA ASN A 203 9.17 -0.63 -15.21
C ASN A 203 7.80 -1.32 -15.05
N MET A 204 7.21 -1.29 -13.86
CA MET A 204 5.80 -1.63 -13.64
C MET A 204 4.98 -0.35 -13.53
N GLY A 205 3.84 -0.30 -14.24
CA GLY A 205 2.89 0.80 -14.11
C GLY A 205 2.02 0.61 -12.87
N THR A 206 1.74 1.69 -12.15
CA THR A 206 0.89 1.66 -10.95
C THR A 206 -0.26 2.64 -11.07
N VAL A 207 -1.46 2.22 -10.67
CA VAL A 207 -2.57 3.10 -10.31
C VAL A 207 -2.93 2.88 -8.84
N ASN A 208 -3.27 3.95 -8.13
CA ASN A 208 -3.74 3.87 -6.76
C ASN A 208 -5.22 4.22 -6.66
N LEU A 209 -5.97 3.36 -5.99
CA LEU A 209 -7.33 3.62 -5.52
C LEU A 209 -7.27 3.88 -4.00
N SER A 210 -7.31 5.15 -3.64
CA SER A 210 -7.40 5.58 -2.25
C SER A 210 -8.86 5.66 -1.83
N PHE A 211 -9.19 5.18 -0.63
CA PHE A 211 -10.51 5.34 -0.02
C PHE A 211 -10.38 6.21 1.22
N VAL A 212 -11.08 7.34 1.23
CA VAL A 212 -11.02 8.29 2.34
C VAL A 212 -11.79 7.71 3.53
N THR A 213 -11.09 7.44 4.63
CA THR A 213 -11.67 6.83 5.83
C THR A 213 -12.01 7.82 6.92
N ASP A 214 -11.42 9.01 6.92
CA ASP A 214 -11.50 9.98 8.01
C ASP A 214 -10.99 11.34 7.54
N ALA A 215 -11.01 12.34 8.42
CA ALA A 215 -10.52 13.69 8.15
C ALA A 215 -9.17 13.97 8.83
N ASP A 216 -8.32 12.94 8.97
CA ASP A 216 -7.02 12.97 9.66
C ASP A 216 -7.16 13.49 11.11
N ALA A 217 -6.47 14.57 11.47
CA ALA A 217 -6.57 15.19 12.80
C ALA A 217 -7.84 16.06 12.99
N GLY A 218 -8.79 15.94 12.05
CA GLY A 218 -10.00 16.74 11.92
C GLY A 218 -9.75 18.00 11.08
N LEU A 219 -10.77 18.39 10.32
CA LEU A 219 -10.84 19.72 9.72
C LEU A 219 -11.07 20.71 10.86
N SER A 220 -10.00 21.15 11.53
CA SER A 220 -10.10 22.30 12.42
C SER A 220 -10.80 23.40 11.63
N PRO A 221 -11.86 24.06 12.16
CA PRO A 221 -12.43 25.18 11.46
C PRO A 221 -11.28 26.16 11.23
N LEU A 222 -10.91 26.37 9.97
CA LEU A 222 -10.52 27.70 9.55
C LEU A 222 -11.66 28.58 10.05
N GLU A 223 -11.33 29.69 10.73
CA GLU A 223 -12.34 30.51 11.40
C GLU A 223 -13.62 30.59 10.57
N PRO A 224 -14.80 30.37 11.18
CA PRO A 224 -16.05 30.34 10.41
C PRO A 224 -16.13 31.62 9.59
N ASP A 225 -16.19 31.48 8.26
CA ASP A 225 -16.51 32.60 7.39
C ASP A 225 -17.90 33.10 7.83
N PRO A 226 -18.01 34.32 8.36
CA PRO A 226 -19.27 34.84 8.88
C PRO A 226 -20.35 34.99 7.79
N GLY A 227 -20.02 34.76 6.50
CA GLY A 227 -20.96 34.78 5.38
C GLY A 227 -21.33 33.41 4.78
N ALA A 228 -20.75 32.30 5.23
CA ALA A 228 -21.01 30.99 4.62
C ALA A 228 -22.16 30.25 5.32
N GLU A 229 -23.30 30.08 4.64
CA GLU A 229 -24.33 29.11 5.03
C GLU A 229 -23.78 27.69 4.88
N THR A 230 -23.07 27.18 5.90
CA THR A 230 -22.63 25.79 5.90
C THR A 230 -23.82 24.89 6.19
N ALA A 231 -24.25 24.13 5.17
CA ALA A 231 -25.11 22.97 5.35
C ALA A 231 -24.51 22.09 6.46
N ALA A 232 -25.33 21.73 7.45
CA ALA A 232 -24.89 20.95 8.60
C ALA A 232 -24.21 19.66 8.13
N ALA A 233 -22.89 19.59 8.35
CA ALA A 233 -22.15 18.37 8.12
C ALA A 233 -22.69 17.29 9.08
N PRO A 234 -22.82 16.02 8.65
CA PRO A 234 -23.35 14.95 9.50
C PRO A 234 -22.55 14.89 10.80
N ALA A 235 -23.21 14.60 11.93
CA ALA A 235 -22.65 14.73 13.29
C ALA A 235 -21.33 13.97 13.55
N ASP A 236 -20.96 13.02 12.67
CA ASP A 236 -19.69 12.25 12.70
C ASP A 236 -18.54 12.88 11.88
N SER A 237 -18.74 14.06 11.27
CA SER A 237 -17.79 14.69 10.33
C SER A 237 -17.12 15.95 10.87
N ALA A 238 -17.61 16.49 11.97
CA ALA A 238 -17.02 17.63 12.64
C ALA A 238 -16.43 17.16 13.98
N THR A 239 -15.13 17.37 14.15
CA THR A 239 -14.34 17.39 15.41
C THR A 239 -13.49 16.19 15.83
N ASP A 240 -13.82 14.95 15.50
CA ASP A 240 -13.10 13.83 16.16
C ASP A 240 -11.84 13.39 15.42
N ALA A 241 -10.73 13.33 16.17
CA ALA A 241 -9.46 12.81 15.69
C ALA A 241 -9.62 11.36 15.23
N VAL A 242 -8.95 11.00 14.13
CA VAL A 242 -8.95 9.64 13.61
C VAL A 242 -8.49 8.61 14.65
N THR A 243 -9.17 7.47 14.67
CA THR A 243 -8.77 6.26 15.42
C THR A 243 -8.69 5.06 14.48
N ALA A 244 -7.88 4.07 14.84
CA ALA A 244 -7.76 2.85 14.05
C ALA A 244 -9.12 2.11 13.91
N ASP A 245 -9.93 2.10 14.95
CA ASP A 245 -11.25 1.44 14.94
C ASP A 245 -12.23 2.11 13.96
N LEU A 246 -12.21 3.44 13.86
CA LEU A 246 -12.99 4.18 12.88
C LEU A 246 -12.58 3.80 11.46
N VAL A 247 -11.27 3.78 11.19
CA VAL A 247 -10.69 3.42 9.90
C VAL A 247 -11.13 2.01 9.49
N PHE A 248 -10.91 1.02 10.36
CA PHE A 248 -11.26 -0.38 10.04
C PHE A 248 -12.75 -0.60 9.87
N ARG A 249 -13.60 0.07 10.64
CA ARG A 249 -15.06 0.00 10.47
C ARG A 249 -15.48 0.51 9.08
N ARG A 250 -15.06 1.72 8.70
CA ARG A 250 -15.41 2.31 7.39
C ARG A 250 -14.87 1.48 6.22
N LEU A 251 -13.68 0.90 6.35
CA LEU A 251 -13.13 0.00 5.34
C LEU A 251 -13.95 -1.28 5.17
N ARG A 252 -14.42 -1.90 6.26
CA ARG A 252 -15.30 -3.08 6.17
C ARG A 252 -16.61 -2.74 5.46
N GLU A 253 -17.21 -1.60 5.77
CA GLU A 253 -18.45 -1.13 5.13
C GLU A 253 -18.24 -0.83 3.63
N ALA A 254 -17.09 -0.25 3.27
CA ALA A 254 -16.76 0.12 1.90
C ALA A 254 -16.18 -1.02 1.06
N GLN A 255 -15.85 -2.17 1.67
CA GLN A 255 -15.17 -3.26 0.98
C GLN A 255 -15.88 -3.71 -0.32
N PRO A 256 -17.22 -3.87 -0.38
CA PRO A 256 -17.90 -4.22 -1.62
C PRO A 256 -17.67 -3.19 -2.75
N ARG A 257 -17.65 -1.89 -2.43
CA ARG A 257 -17.41 -0.81 -3.38
C ARG A 257 -15.97 -0.82 -3.89
N ILE A 258 -15.00 -0.99 -2.98
CA ILE A 258 -13.57 -1.08 -3.32
C ILE A 258 -13.33 -2.29 -4.25
N LEU A 259 -13.93 -3.43 -3.95
CA LEU A 259 -13.83 -4.63 -4.78
C LEU A 259 -14.49 -4.45 -6.15
N ALA A 260 -15.66 -3.80 -6.22
CA ALA A 260 -16.32 -3.48 -7.48
C ALA A 260 -15.47 -2.55 -8.35
N ALA A 261 -14.85 -1.53 -7.77
CA ALA A 261 -13.90 -0.64 -8.45
C ALA A 261 -12.69 -1.42 -9.01
N ILE A 262 -12.05 -2.26 -8.18
CA ILE A 262 -10.94 -3.11 -8.61
C ILE A 262 -11.38 -4.02 -9.77
N ASP A 263 -12.56 -4.65 -9.68
CA ASP A 263 -13.09 -5.51 -10.74
C ASP A 263 -13.38 -4.73 -12.03
N GLY A 264 -13.87 -3.49 -11.92
CA GLY A 264 -14.04 -2.59 -13.05
C GLY A 264 -12.72 -2.34 -13.78
N ILE A 265 -11.67 -1.98 -13.03
CA ILE A 265 -10.32 -1.74 -13.59
C ILE A 265 -9.77 -3.01 -14.23
N LEU A 266 -9.87 -4.16 -13.56
CA LEU A 266 -9.38 -5.42 -14.08
C LEU A 266 -10.04 -5.81 -15.42
N ARG A 267 -11.35 -5.56 -15.57
CA ARG A 267 -12.07 -5.80 -16.82
C ARG A 267 -11.69 -4.80 -17.91
N ALA A 268 -11.55 -3.53 -17.56
CA ALA A 268 -11.27 -2.46 -18.50
C ALA A 268 -9.80 -2.42 -18.97
N LEU A 269 -8.87 -2.98 -18.20
CA LEU A 269 -7.45 -2.96 -18.52
C LEU A 269 -7.14 -3.73 -19.83
N PRO A 270 -6.58 -3.07 -20.88
CA PRO A 270 -6.26 -3.74 -22.13
C PRO A 270 -5.29 -4.91 -21.96
N GLN A 271 -5.52 -6.00 -22.68
CA GLN A 271 -4.59 -7.16 -22.69
C GLN A 271 -3.21 -6.79 -23.25
N SER A 272 -3.14 -5.76 -24.09
CA SER A 272 -1.91 -5.25 -24.70
C SER A 272 -1.17 -4.22 -23.84
N PHE A 273 -1.60 -3.98 -22.59
CA PHE A 273 -0.97 -2.98 -21.74
C PHE A 273 0.55 -3.21 -21.62
N ALA A 274 1.29 -2.14 -21.86
CA ALA A 274 2.72 -2.06 -21.62
C ALA A 274 2.99 -0.79 -20.79
N PRO A 275 3.71 -0.91 -19.66
CA PRO A 275 4.08 0.22 -18.83
C PRO A 275 5.15 1.09 -19.51
N ARG A 276 5.28 2.33 -19.05
CA ARG A 276 6.34 3.23 -19.52
C ARG A 276 7.73 2.64 -19.20
N PRO A 277 8.68 2.62 -20.16
CA PRO A 277 10.05 2.19 -19.89
C PRO A 277 10.84 3.34 -19.25
N LEU A 278 10.68 3.53 -17.95
CA LEU A 278 11.30 4.62 -17.18
C LEU A 278 12.78 4.37 -16.88
N ILE A 279 13.17 3.10 -16.74
CA ILE A 279 14.55 2.65 -16.59
C ILE A 279 14.95 1.75 -17.77
N ALA A 280 16.22 1.79 -18.19
CA ALA A 280 16.71 0.96 -19.28
C ALA A 280 16.51 -0.55 -18.98
N PRO A 281 16.01 -1.36 -19.93
CA PRO A 281 15.68 -2.77 -19.68
C PRO A 281 16.83 -3.62 -19.12
N GLU A 282 18.07 -3.33 -19.50
CA GLU A 282 19.27 -3.99 -18.99
C GLU A 282 19.53 -3.70 -17.51
N GLN A 283 19.18 -2.49 -17.03
CA GLN A 283 19.32 -2.12 -15.62
C GLN A 283 18.25 -2.81 -14.77
N VAL A 284 17.01 -2.87 -15.27
CA VAL A 284 15.93 -3.65 -14.63
C VAL A 284 16.30 -5.12 -14.56
N ARG A 285 16.81 -5.69 -15.65
CA ARG A 285 17.27 -7.09 -15.69
C ARG A 285 18.37 -7.35 -14.66
N ALA A 286 19.36 -6.46 -14.56
CA ALA A 286 20.43 -6.59 -13.57
C ALA A 286 19.90 -6.59 -12.11
N VAL A 287 18.80 -5.89 -11.81
CA VAL A 287 18.14 -5.96 -10.50
C VAL A 287 17.43 -7.30 -10.29
N LEU A 288 16.75 -7.81 -11.32
CA LEU A 288 16.03 -9.09 -11.26
C LEU A 288 16.95 -10.32 -11.27
N GLU A 289 18.20 -10.17 -11.72
CA GLU A 289 19.23 -11.23 -11.71
C GLU A 289 20.06 -11.26 -10.41
N ARG A 290 19.77 -10.39 -9.44
CA ARG A 290 20.46 -10.38 -8.14
C ARG A 290 20.27 -11.71 -7.41
N GLU A 291 21.34 -12.16 -6.77
CA GLU A 291 21.32 -13.39 -5.97
C GLU A 291 20.29 -13.32 -4.84
N VAL A 292 19.43 -14.34 -4.79
CA VAL A 292 18.48 -14.55 -3.70
C VAL A 292 19.22 -15.23 -2.56
N GLN A 293 19.48 -14.49 -1.48
CA GLN A 293 20.08 -15.06 -0.28
C GLN A 293 19.01 -15.84 0.49
N HIS A 294 19.17 -17.16 0.59
CA HIS A 294 18.36 -17.96 1.50
C HIS A 294 18.84 -17.70 2.93
N HIS A 295 18.10 -16.90 3.69
CA HIS A 295 18.31 -16.86 5.14
C HIS A 295 17.80 -18.17 5.75
N PRO A 296 18.65 -19.00 6.39
CA PRO A 296 18.16 -20.06 7.25
C PRO A 296 17.32 -19.41 8.36
N GLY A 297 16.15 -19.97 8.63
CA GLY A 297 15.05 -19.37 9.38
C GLY A 297 15.47 -18.49 10.57
N PHE A 298 15.00 -17.26 10.57
CA PHE A 298 15.07 -16.39 11.73
C PHE A 298 14.06 -16.90 12.77
N GLU A 299 14.49 -17.78 13.67
CA GLU A 299 13.72 -18.08 14.87
C GLU A 299 13.65 -16.82 15.75
N LEU A 300 12.45 -16.27 15.92
CA LEU A 300 12.21 -15.27 16.95
C LEU A 300 12.55 -15.90 18.30
N PRO A 301 13.38 -15.25 19.15
CA PRO A 301 13.58 -15.75 20.50
C PRO A 301 12.24 -15.83 21.23
N PRO A 302 11.98 -16.88 22.03
CA PRO A 302 10.70 -17.05 22.71
C PRO A 302 10.40 -15.84 23.59
N LEU A 303 9.18 -15.31 23.47
CA LEU A 303 8.69 -14.09 24.13
C LEU A 303 8.59 -14.16 25.66
N ASN A 304 9.02 -15.26 26.29
CA ASN A 304 9.07 -15.39 27.74
C ASN A 304 10.34 -16.14 28.15
N PRO A 305 11.26 -15.55 28.93
CA PRO A 305 12.28 -16.34 29.60
C PRO A 305 11.61 -17.29 30.61
N PRO A 306 12.11 -18.52 30.79
CA PRO A 306 11.58 -19.40 31.82
C PRO A 306 11.74 -18.74 33.19
N THR A 307 10.63 -18.58 33.90
CA THR A 307 10.61 -18.26 35.33
C THR A 307 11.45 -19.29 36.08
N SER A 308 12.63 -18.87 36.54
CA SER A 308 13.42 -19.68 37.46
C SER A 308 12.73 -19.68 38.83
N GLN A 309 11.90 -20.69 39.07
CA GLN A 309 11.64 -21.16 40.42
C GLN A 309 12.22 -22.56 40.56
N ALA A 310 13.27 -22.69 41.36
CA ALA A 310 13.45 -23.79 42.29
C ALA A 310 14.77 -23.66 43.08
N HIS A 311 14.58 -23.50 44.39
CA HIS A 311 15.34 -24.16 45.46
C HIS A 311 16.81 -23.82 45.72
N GLY A 312 16.99 -23.13 46.85
CA GLY A 312 18.20 -23.16 47.66
C GLY A 312 17.83 -22.87 49.11
N ASP A 313 17.26 -23.87 49.79
CA ASP A 313 17.06 -23.86 51.23
C ASP A 313 18.19 -24.70 51.86
N THR A 314 19.06 -24.08 52.66
CA THR A 314 19.56 -24.56 53.97
C THR A 314 20.89 -23.89 54.39
N ALA A 315 20.79 -23.21 55.53
CA ALA A 315 21.65 -23.26 56.72
C ALA A 315 23.15 -22.86 56.68
N SER A 316 23.41 -21.83 57.50
CA SER A 316 24.47 -21.70 58.53
C SER A 316 25.94 -21.45 58.14
N VAL A 317 26.50 -20.34 58.67
CA VAL A 317 27.55 -20.29 59.73
C VAL A 317 28.32 -18.94 59.70
N GLN A 318 28.47 -18.33 60.89
CA GLN A 318 29.48 -17.35 61.35
C GLN A 318 29.40 -15.85 61.00
N ARG A 319 28.79 -15.07 61.90
CA ARG A 319 29.39 -14.22 62.96
C ARG A 319 28.52 -12.99 63.22
#